data_AF-A0A3N6FDB8-F1
#
_entry.id   AF-A0A3N6FDB8-F1
#
_cell.length_a   1.000
_cell.length_b   1.000
_cell.length_c   1.000
_cell.angle_alpha   90.00
_cell.angle_beta   90.00
_cell.angle_gamma   90.00
#
_symmetry.space_group_name_H-M   'P 1'
#
loop_
_entity.id
_entity.type
_entity.pdbx_description
1 polymer ?
#
loop_
_entity_poly.entity_id
_entity_poly.type
_entity_poly.pdbx_seq_one_letter_code
_entity_poly.pdbx_strand_id
1 'polypeptide(L)'
;MLDIHDYNGQHALQAAPMAQFRAIVLDGRQAMSVLGQDGSVLFEKADDGTGGRPEAQRADLRQIPLAALPHDTVRRGRNATGARLLGGGRHEVTFTDGSSVTTRVLIGADGT
;
A
#
# COMPACT_ATOMS: atom_id res chain seq x y z
N MET A 1 -1.48 9.53 -4.35
CA MET A 1 -1.40 8.65 -5.52
C MET A 1 -0.39 7.55 -5.25
N LEU A 2 -0.58 6.37 -5.81
CA LEU A 2 0.41 5.30 -5.76
C LEU A 2 0.41 4.55 -7.09
N ASP A 3 1.61 4.29 -7.61
CA ASP A 3 1.81 3.53 -8.82
C ASP A 3 2.05 2.06 -8.47
N ILE A 4 1.29 1.17 -9.07
CA ILE A 4 1.40 -0.27 -8.84
C ILE A 4 1.95 -0.94 -10.09
N HIS A 5 3.21 -1.36 -10.03
CA HIS A 5 3.92 -1.94 -11.17
C HIS A 5 3.53 -3.40 -11.38
N ASP A 6 3.47 -3.79 -12.65
CA ASP A 6 3.19 -5.14 -13.13
C ASP A 6 4.17 -6.20 -12.59
N TYR A 7 5.46 -5.90 -12.52
CA TYR A 7 6.49 -6.85 -12.08
C TYR A 7 6.50 -7.12 -10.56
N ASN A 8 5.79 -6.33 -9.75
CA ASN A 8 5.77 -6.52 -8.29
C ASN A 8 4.38 -6.33 -7.64
N GLY A 9 3.86 -5.12 -7.57
CA GLY A 9 2.70 -4.76 -6.76
C GLY A 9 1.41 -5.36 -7.31
N GLN A 10 1.31 -5.50 -8.64
CA GLN A 10 0.16 -6.19 -9.24
C GLN A 10 0.13 -7.69 -8.91
N HIS A 11 1.30 -8.33 -8.69
CA HIS A 11 1.33 -9.74 -8.26
C HIS A 11 0.78 -9.90 -6.83
N ALA A 12 1.09 -8.99 -5.92
CA ALA A 12 0.50 -8.99 -4.57
C ALA A 12 -1.04 -8.84 -4.63
N LEU A 13 -1.55 -8.17 -5.66
CA LEU A 13 -2.98 -8.01 -5.93
C LEU A 13 -3.60 -9.17 -6.70
N GLN A 14 -2.87 -10.21 -7.11
CA GLN A 14 -3.46 -11.44 -7.65
C GLN A 14 -4.10 -12.31 -6.56
N ALA A 15 -3.67 -12.14 -5.30
CA ALA A 15 -4.27 -12.78 -4.14
C ALA A 15 -5.52 -12.05 -3.61
N ALA A 16 -5.71 -10.80 -4.01
CA ALA A 16 -6.93 -10.00 -3.81
C ALA A 16 -7.68 -9.90 -5.15
N PRO A 17 -8.94 -9.46 -5.22
CA PRO A 17 -9.65 -9.44 -6.50
C PRO A 17 -9.08 -8.33 -7.42
N MET A 18 -8.21 -8.70 -8.36
CA MET A 18 -7.65 -7.85 -9.44
C MET A 18 -8.72 -7.00 -10.15
N ALA A 19 -9.95 -7.49 -10.24
CA ALA A 19 -11.09 -6.73 -10.76
C ALA A 19 -11.40 -5.47 -9.94
N GLN A 20 -11.32 -5.53 -8.61
CA GLN A 20 -11.53 -4.36 -7.74
C GLN A 20 -10.41 -3.34 -7.90
N PHE A 21 -9.17 -3.80 -8.12
CA PHE A 21 -8.05 -2.91 -8.42
C PHE A 21 -8.26 -2.16 -9.73
N ARG A 22 -8.61 -2.86 -10.81
CA ARG A 22 -8.91 -2.23 -12.11
C ARG A 22 -10.02 -1.18 -12.03
N ALA A 23 -11.00 -1.36 -11.15
CA ALA A 23 -12.10 -0.43 -10.97
C ALA A 23 -11.72 0.91 -10.29
N ILE A 24 -10.55 0.99 -9.66
CA ILE A 24 -10.06 2.22 -8.98
C ILE A 24 -8.87 2.87 -9.70
N VAL A 25 -8.48 2.33 -10.85
CA VAL A 25 -7.41 2.91 -11.68
C VAL A 25 -7.88 4.24 -12.25
N LEU A 26 -6.99 5.22 -12.24
CA LEU A 26 -7.25 6.55 -12.79
C LEU A 26 -6.82 6.59 -14.25
N ASP A 27 -7.79 6.55 -15.15
CA ASP A 27 -7.54 6.65 -16.59
C ASP A 27 -6.86 7.97 -16.97
N GLY A 28 -5.93 7.92 -17.92
CA GLY A 28 -5.23 9.10 -18.43
C GLY A 28 -4.09 9.58 -17.53
N ARG A 29 -3.94 9.00 -16.34
CA ARG A 29 -2.94 9.43 -15.37
C ARG A 29 -1.55 8.87 -15.61
N GLN A 30 -1.38 7.95 -16.56
CA GLN A 30 -0.04 7.52 -16.99
C GLN A 30 0.56 8.42 -18.07
N ALA A 31 -0.16 9.47 -18.49
CA ALA A 31 0.35 10.46 -19.42
C ALA A 31 1.51 11.24 -18.77
N MET A 32 2.58 11.46 -19.52
CA MET A 32 3.77 12.11 -19.00
C MET A 32 4.26 13.16 -20.00
N SER A 33 4.65 14.33 -19.47
CA SER A 33 5.28 15.38 -20.27
C SER A 33 6.51 15.89 -19.55
N VAL A 34 7.59 16.11 -20.29
CA VAL A 34 8.81 16.75 -19.80
C VAL A 34 8.87 18.14 -20.41
N LEU A 35 8.94 19.15 -19.55
CA LEU A 35 8.99 20.55 -19.97
C LEU A 35 10.39 21.12 -19.76
N GLY A 36 10.81 21.98 -20.69
CA GLY A 36 11.94 22.88 -20.49
C GLY A 36 11.60 23.95 -19.44
N GLN A 37 12.62 24.62 -18.92
CA GLN A 37 12.43 25.69 -17.93
C GLN A 37 11.63 26.88 -18.48
N ASP A 38 11.62 27.06 -19.80
CA ASP A 38 10.82 28.04 -20.52
C ASP A 38 9.37 27.58 -20.80
N GLY A 39 9.00 26.38 -20.34
CA GLY A 39 7.69 25.77 -20.58
C GLY A 39 7.55 25.08 -21.94
N SER A 40 8.62 25.02 -22.76
CA SER A 40 8.59 24.26 -24.01
C SER A 40 8.46 22.75 -23.75
N VAL A 41 7.66 22.04 -24.56
CA VAL A 41 7.51 20.59 -24.42
C VAL A 41 8.73 19.91 -25.05
N LEU A 42 9.51 19.20 -24.23
CA LEU A 42 10.68 18.42 -24.67
C LEU A 42 10.32 16.96 -24.95
N PHE A 43 9.30 16.44 -24.27
CA PHE A 43 8.79 15.09 -24.46
C PHE A 43 7.33 15.04 -24.01
N GLU A 44 6.51 14.26 -24.72
CA GLU A 44 5.13 13.97 -24.35
C GLU A 44 4.82 12.53 -24.70
N LYS A 45 4.19 11.82 -23.75
CA LYS A 45 3.64 10.49 -23.94
C LYS A 45 2.22 10.51 -23.42
N ALA A 46 1.27 10.29 -24.32
CA ALA A 46 -0.12 10.08 -23.94
C ALA A 46 -0.26 8.75 -23.17
N ASP A 47 -1.28 8.70 -22.31
CA ASP A 47 -1.72 7.43 -21.73
C ASP A 47 -2.50 6.65 -22.79
N ASP A 48 -1.94 5.53 -23.24
CA ASP A 48 -2.59 4.61 -24.17
C ASP A 48 -3.27 3.43 -23.44
N GLY A 49 -3.31 3.47 -22.11
CA GLY A 49 -3.86 2.40 -21.27
C GLY A 49 -2.99 1.15 -21.20
N THR A 50 -1.80 1.15 -21.79
CA THR A 50 -0.88 -0.01 -21.82
C THR A 50 0.30 0.15 -20.86
N GLY A 51 0.40 1.27 -20.14
CA GLY A 51 1.61 1.73 -19.46
C GLY A 51 2.13 0.87 -18.30
N GLY A 52 1.49 -0.26 -17.96
CA GLY A 52 1.97 -1.23 -16.94
C GLY A 52 2.05 -0.71 -15.49
N ARG A 53 1.84 0.59 -15.29
CA ARG A 53 1.95 1.33 -14.01
C ARG A 53 0.67 2.11 -13.70
N PRO A 54 -0.49 1.45 -13.64
CA PRO A 54 -1.75 2.13 -13.36
C PRO A 54 -1.66 2.91 -12.04
N GLU A 55 -2.17 4.13 -12.07
CA GLU A 55 -2.23 4.98 -10.89
C GLU A 55 -3.55 4.78 -10.15
N ALA A 56 -3.49 4.75 -8.82
CA ALA A 56 -4.69 4.72 -7.97
C ALA A 56 -4.56 5.70 -6.80
N GLN A 57 -5.71 6.10 -6.25
CA GLN A 57 -5.72 6.78 -4.97
C GLN A 57 -5.34 5.80 -3.86
N ARG A 58 -4.37 6.18 -3.03
CA ARG A 58 -3.86 5.32 -1.94
C ARG A 58 -4.96 4.93 -0.95
N ALA A 59 -5.91 5.83 -0.71
CA ALA A 59 -7.05 5.58 0.17
C ALA A 59 -7.94 4.45 -0.36
N ASP A 60 -8.22 4.45 -1.66
CA ASP A 60 -9.08 3.45 -2.32
C ASP A 60 -8.36 2.10 -2.44
N LEU A 61 -7.08 2.14 -2.84
CA LEU A 61 -6.25 0.94 -2.90
C LEU A 61 -6.16 0.22 -1.54
N ARG A 62 -6.05 0.96 -0.44
CA ARG A 62 -6.02 0.40 0.91
C ARG A 62 -7.30 -0.37 1.26
N GLN A 63 -8.45 -0.01 0.69
CA GLN A 63 -9.71 -0.69 1.03
C GLN A 63 -9.78 -2.11 0.49
N ILE A 64 -9.16 -2.39 -0.66
CA ILE A 64 -9.19 -3.71 -1.31
C ILE A 64 -8.71 -4.83 -0.36
N PRO A 65 -7.49 -4.78 0.19
CA PRO A 65 -7.05 -5.81 1.12
C PRO A 65 -7.84 -5.77 2.44
N LEU A 66 -8.23 -4.59 2.94
CA LEU A 66 -9.01 -4.48 4.18
C LEU A 66 -10.39 -5.15 4.07
N ALA A 67 -11.05 -5.05 2.92
CA ALA A 67 -12.34 -5.67 2.66
C ALA A 67 -12.27 -7.20 2.55
N ALA A 68 -11.10 -7.76 2.26
CA ALA A 68 -10.89 -9.20 2.14
C ALA A 68 -10.58 -9.87 3.49
N LEU A 69 -10.27 -9.12 4.55
CA LEU A 69 -9.90 -9.67 5.84
C LEU A 69 -11.14 -10.06 6.67
N PRO A 70 -11.05 -11.12 7.49
CA PRO A 70 -12.05 -11.39 8.51
C PRO A 70 -12.26 -10.19 9.44
N HIS A 71 -13.45 -10.11 10.04
CA HIS A 71 -13.76 -9.11 11.05
C HIS A 71 -12.71 -9.12 12.18
N ASP A 72 -12.43 -7.95 12.76
CA ASP A 72 -11.45 -7.74 13.84
C ASP A 72 -9.98 -8.06 13.52
N THR A 73 -9.63 -8.43 12.29
CA THR A 73 -8.22 -8.66 11.90
C THR A 73 -7.38 -7.40 12.06
N VAL A 74 -7.96 -6.23 11.77
CA VAL A 74 -7.28 -4.93 11.92
C VAL A 74 -7.85 -4.17 13.11
N ARG A 75 -7.02 -3.96 14.13
CA ARG A 75 -7.36 -3.17 15.32
C ARG A 75 -6.81 -1.75 15.17
N ARG A 76 -7.71 -0.79 14.94
CA ARG A 76 -7.35 0.64 14.82
C ARG A 76 -7.04 1.26 16.19
N GLY A 77 -6.37 2.41 16.19
CA GLY A 77 -5.98 3.12 17.42
C GLY A 77 -4.88 2.43 18.22
N ARG A 78 -4.22 1.41 17.65
CA ARG A 78 -3.14 0.65 18.28
C ARG A 78 -1.78 1.11 17.75
N ASN A 79 -1.33 2.27 18.19
CA ASN A 79 0.00 2.79 17.81
C ASN A 79 1.07 2.14 18.70
N ALA A 80 2.01 1.42 18.08
CA ALA A 80 3.07 0.72 18.81
C ALA A 80 4.16 1.70 19.25
N THR A 81 4.59 1.59 20.50
CA THR A 81 5.66 2.42 21.09
C THR A 81 6.96 1.66 21.28
N GLY A 82 6.90 0.33 21.27
CA GLY A 82 8.06 -0.51 21.45
C GLY A 82 7.75 -1.98 21.27
N ALA A 83 8.79 -2.75 21.02
CA ALA A 83 8.74 -4.20 21.02
C ALA A 83 9.98 -4.76 21.74
N ARG A 84 9.80 -5.85 22.49
CA ARG A 84 10.91 -6.52 23.19
C ARG A 84 10.76 -8.04 23.20
N LEU A 85 11.87 -8.73 23.36
CA LEU A 85 11.89 -10.19 23.54
C LEU A 85 11.52 -10.56 24.99
N LEU A 86 10.69 -11.59 25.16
CA LEU A 86 10.30 -12.14 26.46
C LEU A 86 10.98 -13.48 26.79
N GLY A 87 11.79 -14.02 25.88
CA GLY A 87 12.31 -15.39 25.97
C GLY A 87 11.33 -16.44 25.42
N GLY A 88 11.85 -17.63 25.10
CA GLY A 88 11.06 -18.73 24.53
C GLY A 88 10.44 -18.42 23.16
N GLY A 89 11.10 -17.56 22.37
CA GLY A 89 10.61 -17.14 21.05
C GLY A 89 9.37 -16.25 21.08
N ARG A 90 9.11 -15.57 22.20
CA ARG A 90 7.99 -14.62 22.32
C ARG A 90 8.46 -13.17 22.26
N HIS A 91 7.58 -12.35 21.72
CA HIS A 91 7.71 -10.91 21.58
C HIS A 91 6.57 -10.24 22.34
N GLU A 92 6.86 -9.15 23.03
CA GLU A 92 5.86 -8.22 23.54
C GLU A 92 5.88 -6.96 22.69
N VAL A 93 4.70 -6.42 22.38
CA VAL A 93 4.52 -5.11 21.76
C VAL A 93 3.74 -4.23 22.73
N THR A 94 4.26 -3.04 23.02
CA THR A 94 3.60 -2.01 23.85
C THR A 94 2.99 -0.95 22.95
N PHE A 95 1.86 -0.38 23.38
CA PHE A 95 1.13 0.64 22.63
C PHE A 95 1.04 1.96 23.39
N THR A 96 0.66 3.03 22.68
CA THR A 96 0.52 4.38 23.24
C THR A 96 -0.56 4.48 24.32
N ASP A 97 -1.54 3.57 24.32
CA ASP A 97 -2.59 3.48 25.34
C ASP A 97 -2.14 2.75 26.62
N GLY A 98 -0.85 2.37 26.71
CA GLY A 98 -0.28 1.63 27.83
C GLY A 98 -0.56 0.13 27.82
N SER A 99 -1.37 -0.37 26.88
CA SER A 99 -1.62 -1.80 26.75
C SER A 99 -0.46 -2.53 26.07
N SER A 100 -0.41 -3.86 26.23
CA SER A 100 0.55 -4.72 25.55
C SER A 100 -0.10 -5.99 25.01
N VAL A 101 0.57 -6.60 24.04
CA VAL A 101 0.21 -7.91 23.48
C VAL A 101 1.47 -8.77 23.36
N THR A 102 1.31 -10.09 23.53
CA THR A 102 2.38 -11.05 23.31
C THR A 102 2.10 -11.91 22.09
N THR A 103 3.14 -12.18 21.30
CA THR A 103 3.06 -13.01 20.09
C THR A 103 4.30 -13.87 19.93
N ARG A 104 4.19 -14.94 19.14
CA ARG A 104 5.33 -15.77 18.71
C ARG A 104 5.99 -15.29 17.43
N VAL A 105 5.26 -14.54 16.62
CA VAL A 105 5.76 -13.96 15.36
C VAL A 105 5.37 -12.50 15.33
N LEU A 106 6.34 -11.63 15.09
CA LEU A 106 6.18 -10.20 14.97
C LEU A 106 6.76 -9.76 13.63
N ILE A 107 5.95 -9.03 12.84
CA ILE A 107 6.34 -8.49 11.53
C ILE A 107 6.19 -6.97 11.61
N GLY A 108 7.27 -6.24 11.37
CA GLY A 108 7.25 -4.77 11.26
C GLY A 108 6.74 -4.36 9.88
N ALA A 109 5.64 -3.63 9.85
CA ALA A 109 4.99 -3.13 8.62
C ALA A 109 4.39 -1.73 8.83
N ASP A 110 4.91 -0.98 9.79
CA ASP A 110 4.48 0.36 10.22
C ASP A 110 5.04 1.49 9.34
N GLY A 111 6.04 1.19 8.51
CA GLY A 111 6.63 2.16 7.59
C GLY A 111 7.47 3.22 8.31
N THR A 112 7.97 4.18 7.54
CA THR A 112 8.72 5.36 8.03
C THR A 112 7.86 6.60 7.95
#